data_AF-A0A2E5XHI3-F1
#
_entry.id   AF-A0A2E5XHI3-F1
#
_cell.length_a   1.000
_cell.length_b   1.000
_cell.length_c   1.000
_cell.angle_alpha   90.00
_cell.angle_beta   90.00
_cell.angle_gamma   90.00
#
_symmetry.space_group_name_H-M   'P 1'
#
loop_
_entity.id
_entity.type
_entity.pdbx_description
1 polymer ?
#
loop_
_entity_poly.entity_id
_entity_poly.type
_entity_poly.pdbx_seq_one_letter_code
_entity_poly.pdbx_strand_id
1 'polypeptide(L)'
;MQRKLQKTEDIKTDRTEFFVFGTTDSGGDWGIKLYKRTMYLDNLGNALNKLKFYCQHEYRAFTFTEGQALIIPYSWEDSYLVVKGEPNATLEFIQFRSID
;
A
#
# COMPACT_ATOMS: atom_id res chain seq x y z
N MET A 1 13.83 17.93 -16.12
CA MET A 1 12.62 17.11 -16.27
C MET A 1 11.88 17.12 -14.93
N GLN A 2 10.93 18.05 -14.75
CA GLN A 2 10.21 18.23 -13.48
C GLN A 2 9.12 17.15 -13.36
N ARG A 3 9.27 16.22 -12.41
CA ARG A 3 8.17 15.37 -11.94
C ARG A 3 7.08 16.29 -11.37
N LYS A 4 6.08 16.64 -12.18
CA LYS A 4 4.88 17.31 -11.69
C LYS A 4 4.26 16.39 -10.64
N LEU A 5 4.06 16.91 -9.44
CA LEU A 5 3.17 16.37 -8.43
C LEU A 5 1.81 16.14 -9.09
N GLN A 6 1.59 14.90 -9.54
CA GLN A 6 0.32 14.46 -10.10
C GLN A 6 -0.70 14.65 -8.97
N LYS A 7 -1.73 15.46 -9.21
CA LYS A 7 -2.69 15.81 -8.17
C LYS A 7 -3.30 14.50 -7.68
N THR A 8 -3.42 14.34 -6.36
CA THR A 8 -3.93 13.14 -5.71
C THR A 8 -5.28 12.64 -6.26
N GLU A 9 -6.09 13.54 -6.82
CA GLU A 9 -7.36 13.24 -7.50
C GLU A 9 -7.19 12.50 -8.83
N ASP A 10 -6.10 12.76 -9.55
CA ASP A 10 -5.81 12.10 -10.82
C ASP A 10 -5.54 10.60 -10.57
N ILE A 11 -4.81 10.24 -9.51
CA ILE A 11 -4.46 8.85 -9.17
C ILE A 11 -5.70 8.01 -8.80
N LYS A 12 -6.71 8.61 -8.15
CA LYS A 12 -7.96 7.94 -7.79
C LYS A 12 -8.80 7.56 -9.01
N THR A 13 -8.73 8.35 -10.09
CA THR A 13 -9.52 8.16 -11.32
C THR A 13 -8.72 7.55 -12.46
N ASP A 14 -7.39 7.54 -12.35
CA ASP A 14 -6.48 6.93 -13.30
C ASP A 14 -6.78 5.43 -13.44
N ARG A 15 -6.85 4.97 -14.68
CA ARG A 15 -7.09 3.56 -15.02
C ARG A 15 -5.81 2.72 -15.01
N THR A 16 -4.66 3.36 -14.97
CA THR A 16 -3.35 2.70 -14.95
C THR A 16 -2.99 2.20 -13.55
N GLU A 17 -2.23 1.12 -13.48
CA GLU A 17 -1.55 0.73 -12.25
C GLU A 17 -0.46 1.76 -11.90
N PHE A 18 -0.19 1.92 -10.60
CA PHE A 18 1.00 2.67 -10.20
C PHE A 18 1.78 1.90 -9.15
N PHE A 19 3.10 2.12 -9.21
CA PHE A 19 4.12 1.39 -8.48
C PHE A 19 4.84 2.35 -7.54
N VAL A 20 5.10 1.89 -6.33
CA VAL A 20 5.86 2.62 -5.32
C VAL A 20 6.89 1.68 -4.73
N PHE A 21 8.16 2.06 -4.83
CA PHE A 21 9.23 1.44 -4.06
C PHE A 21 9.33 2.14 -2.71
N GLY A 22 9.35 1.34 -1.65
CA GLY A 22 9.41 1.80 -0.28
C GLY A 22 10.55 1.18 0.50
N THR A 23 10.88 1.81 1.62
CA THR A 23 11.81 1.28 2.61
C THR A 23 11.23 1.60 3.98
N THR A 24 11.17 0.61 4.87
CA THR A 24 10.77 0.85 6.26
C THR A 24 11.78 1.78 6.95
N ASP A 25 11.30 2.59 7.88
CA ASP A 25 12.15 3.46 8.66
C ASP A 25 12.98 2.67 9.71
N SER A 26 13.72 3.39 10.54
CA SER A 26 14.52 2.78 11.61
C SER A 26 13.68 2.08 12.69
N GLY A 27 12.37 2.32 12.74
CA GLY A 27 11.41 1.64 13.59
C GLY A 27 10.72 0.43 12.93
N GLY A 28 11.02 0.16 11.66
CA GLY A 28 10.40 -0.93 10.91
C GLY A 28 9.06 -0.56 10.26
N ASP A 29 8.77 0.74 10.08
CA ASP A 29 7.49 1.22 9.57
C ASP A 29 7.62 1.82 8.18
N TRP A 30 6.67 1.49 7.30
CA TRP A 30 6.44 2.23 6.06
C TRP A 30 4.95 2.46 5.87
N GLY A 31 4.55 3.64 5.38
CA GLY A 31 3.14 4.00 5.29
C GLY A 31 2.75 4.68 3.99
N ILE A 32 1.53 4.43 3.53
CA ILE A 32 0.98 5.02 2.31
C ILE A 32 -0.55 5.17 2.39
N LYS A 33 -1.08 6.23 1.77
CA LYS A 33 -2.51 6.37 1.54
C LYS A 33 -2.94 5.47 0.37
N LEU A 34 -4.03 4.72 0.57
CA LEU A 34 -4.62 3.90 -0.48
C LEU A 34 -5.55 4.76 -1.33
N TYR A 35 -5.31 4.75 -2.63
CA TYR A 35 -6.10 5.46 -3.64
C TYR A 35 -6.94 4.51 -4.48
N LYS A 36 -6.57 3.23 -4.53
CA LYS A 36 -7.29 2.15 -5.23
C LYS A 36 -7.62 1.02 -4.27
N ARG A 37 -8.61 0.22 -4.65
CA ARG A 37 -9.12 -0.88 -3.83
C ARG A 37 -8.28 -2.13 -3.93
N THR A 38 -7.60 -2.37 -5.03
CA THR A 38 -6.80 -3.58 -5.16
C THR A 38 -5.33 -3.25 -5.12
N MET A 39 -4.60 -4.03 -4.32
CA MET A 39 -3.19 -3.84 -4.09
C MET A 39 -2.44 -5.16 -4.10
N TYR A 40 -1.17 -5.06 -4.47
CA TYR A 40 -0.17 -6.12 -4.35
C TYR A 40 1.04 -5.54 -3.62
N LEU A 41 1.64 -6.37 -2.78
CA LEU A 41 2.82 -5.99 -2.01
C LEU A 41 3.82 -7.12 -2.09
N ASP A 42 5.04 -6.78 -2.48
CA ASP A 42 6.18 -7.67 -2.52
C ASP A 42 7.23 -7.28 -1.48
N ASN A 43 7.94 -8.28 -1.00
CA ASN A 43 8.94 -8.16 0.04
C ASN A 43 10.30 -8.57 -0.51
N LEU A 44 11.05 -7.58 -0.98
CA LEU A 44 12.35 -7.77 -1.63
C LEU A 44 13.44 -8.12 -0.60
N GLY A 45 13.30 -9.26 0.09
CA GLY A 45 14.20 -9.66 1.17
C GLY A 45 13.54 -10.38 2.35
N ASN A 46 12.26 -10.75 2.25
CA ASN A 46 11.55 -11.54 3.26
C ASN A 46 11.54 -10.98 4.71
N ALA A 47 11.53 -9.64 4.86
CA ALA A 47 11.61 -8.94 6.14
C ALA A 47 10.31 -8.26 6.63
N LEU A 48 9.24 -8.20 5.83
CA LEU A 48 7.92 -7.70 6.22
C LEU A 48 7.11 -8.75 7.00
N ASN A 49 6.31 -8.30 7.96
CA ASN A 49 5.60 -9.20 8.88
C ASN A 49 4.11 -8.89 9.03
N LYS A 50 3.69 -7.62 8.97
CA LYS A 50 2.29 -7.24 9.26
C LYS A 50 1.86 -6.04 8.44
N LEU A 51 0.59 -6.06 8.06
CA LEU A 51 -0.10 -4.96 7.40
C LEU A 51 -1.15 -4.42 8.36
N LYS A 52 -1.21 -3.10 8.54
CA LYS A 52 -2.22 -2.41 9.35
C LYS A 52 -2.96 -1.40 8.49
N PHE A 53 -4.27 -1.53 8.46
CA PHE A 53 -5.18 -0.67 7.72
C PHE A 53 -5.91 0.23 8.71
N TYR A 54 -5.74 1.53 8.52
CA TYR A 54 -6.41 2.59 9.27
C TYR A 54 -7.37 3.29 8.32
N CYS A 55 -8.65 2.93 8.41
CA CYS A 55 -9.71 3.43 7.54
C CYS A 55 -10.65 4.32 8.37
N GLN A 56 -11.48 5.13 7.71
CA GLN A 56 -12.33 6.11 8.40
C GLN A 56 -13.19 5.51 9.52
N HIS A 57 -13.67 4.27 9.37
CA HIS A 57 -14.55 3.60 10.32
C HIS A 57 -14.07 2.21 10.77
N GLU A 58 -12.84 1.82 10.40
CA GLU A 58 -12.39 0.44 10.55
C GLU A 58 -10.87 0.37 10.79
N TYR A 59 -10.47 -0.49 11.72
CA TYR A 59 -9.06 -0.87 11.91
C TYR A 59 -8.90 -2.37 11.73
N ARG A 60 -7.97 -2.76 10.85
CA ARG A 60 -7.68 -4.16 10.57
C ARG A 60 -6.19 -4.39 10.48
N ALA A 61 -5.74 -5.53 10.99
CA ALA A 61 -4.36 -5.95 10.89
C ALA A 61 -4.29 -7.38 10.36
N PHE A 62 -3.39 -7.60 9.41
CA PHE A 62 -3.16 -8.90 8.77
C PHE A 62 -1.69 -9.27 8.87
N THR A 63 -1.41 -10.56 8.99
CA THR A 63 -0.05 -11.07 8.77
C THR A 63 0.29 -10.90 7.30
N PHE A 64 1.47 -10.36 7.01
CA PHE A 64 1.94 -10.26 5.64
C PHE A 64 2.24 -11.66 5.08
N THR A 65 1.82 -11.90 3.84
CA THR A 65 2.17 -13.09 3.07
C THR A 65 2.68 -12.62 1.71
N GLU A 66 3.89 -13.04 1.36
CA GLU A 66 4.53 -12.67 0.08
C GLU A 66 3.69 -13.14 -1.11
N GLY A 67 3.62 -12.32 -2.16
CA GLY A 67 2.84 -12.63 -3.36
C GLY A 67 1.31 -12.48 -3.20
N GLN A 68 0.82 -12.04 -2.04
CA GLN A 68 -0.61 -11.89 -1.82
C GLN A 68 -1.17 -10.60 -2.45
N ALA A 69 -2.22 -10.75 -3.27
CA ALA A 69 -3.08 -9.64 -3.65
C ALA A 69 -4.18 -9.41 -2.60
N LEU A 70 -4.48 -8.15 -2.31
CA LEU A 70 -5.51 -7.74 -1.36
C LEU A 70 -6.54 -6.85 -2.04
N ILE A 71 -7.82 -7.13 -1.78
CA ILE A 71 -8.95 -6.30 -2.20
C ILE A 71 -9.51 -5.60 -0.96
N ILE A 72 -9.42 -4.28 -0.94
CA ILE A 72 -9.95 -3.42 0.10
C ILE A 72 -11.46 -3.24 -0.13
N PRO A 73 -12.30 -3.60 0.85
CA PRO A 73 -13.75 -3.43 0.74
C PRO A 73 -14.14 -1.97 0.52
N TYR A 74 -15.26 -1.73 -0.17
CA TYR A 74 -15.80 -0.38 -0.33
C TYR A 74 -16.08 0.32 1.01
N SER A 75 -16.43 -0.44 2.05
CA SER A 75 -16.70 0.11 3.38
C SER A 75 -15.46 0.70 4.07
N TRP A 76 -14.25 0.47 3.54
CA TRP A 76 -12.99 0.96 4.09
C TRP A 76 -12.56 2.26 3.40
N GLU A 77 -13.52 3.15 3.16
CA GLU A 77 -13.31 4.47 2.56
C GLU A 77 -12.11 5.20 3.19
N ASP A 78 -11.34 5.90 2.34
CA ASP A 78 -10.11 6.63 2.71
C ASP A 78 -9.19 5.86 3.69
N SER A 79 -8.60 4.77 3.21
CA SER A 79 -7.68 3.92 3.97
C SER A 79 -6.23 4.41 3.93
N TYR A 80 -5.53 4.29 5.06
CA TYR A 80 -4.08 4.39 5.16
C TYR A 80 -3.49 3.03 5.54
N LEU A 81 -2.50 2.57 4.78
CA LEU A 81 -1.76 1.34 5.05
C LEU A 81 -0.47 1.67 5.79
N VAL A 82 -0.18 0.90 6.84
CA VAL A 82 1.14 0.81 7.47
C VAL A 82 1.65 -0.61 7.33
N VAL A 83 2.79 -0.76 6.68
CA VAL A 83 3.56 -1.99 6.59
C VAL A 83 4.56 -2.02 7.74
N LYS A 84 4.62 -3.16 8.43
CA LYS A 84 5.57 -3.45 9.51
C LYS A 84 6.56 -4.51 9.03
N GLY A 85 7.84 -4.31 9.34
CA GLY A 85 8.92 -5.23 9.01
C GLY A 85 10.17 -4.95 9.84
N GLU A 86 11.29 -5.54 9.43
CA GLU A 86 12.61 -5.16 9.95
C GLU A 86 12.95 -3.71 9.59
N PRO A 87 13.81 -3.02 10.35
CA PRO A 87 14.31 -1.70 10.00
C PRO A 87 15.02 -1.68 8.64
N ASN A 88 14.76 -0.67 7.81
CA ASN A 88 15.33 -0.49 6.48
C ASN A 88 15.05 -1.63 5.47
N ALA A 89 13.98 -2.41 5.69
CA ALA A 89 13.51 -3.42 4.75
C ALA A 89 12.92 -2.77 3.49
N THR A 90 13.27 -3.30 2.32
CA THR A 90 12.76 -2.83 1.03
C THR A 90 11.47 -3.54 0.62
N LEU A 91 10.57 -2.80 -0.02
CA LEU A 91 9.28 -3.32 -0.49
C LEU A 91 8.91 -2.71 -1.85
N GLU A 92 8.17 -3.48 -2.62
CA GLU A 92 7.50 -3.02 -3.84
C GLU A 92 5.99 -3.05 -3.63
N PHE A 93 5.33 -1.92 -3.87
CA PHE A 93 3.90 -1.78 -3.66
C PHE A 93 3.20 -1.32 -4.93
N ILE A 94 2.15 -2.03 -5.30
CA ILE A 94 1.39 -1.79 -6.53
C ILE A 94 -0.07 -1.59 -6.17
N GLN A 95 -0.67 -0.51 -6.69
CA GLN A 95 -2.11 -0.29 -6.63
C GLN A 95 -2.69 -0.35 -8.04
N PHE A 96 -3.73 -1.15 -8.21
CA PHE A 96 -4.42 -1.35 -9.48
C PHE A 96 -5.92 -1.14 -9.33
N ARG A 97 -6.58 -0.86 -10.46
CA ARG A 97 -8.03 -0.77 -10.48
C ARG A 97 -8.61 -2.16 -10.23
N SER A 98 -9.64 -2.24 -9.40
CA SER A 98 -10.48 -3.44 -9.27
C SER A 98 -10.94 -3.88 -10.67
N ILE A 99 -10.64 -5.12 -11.03
CA ILE A 99 -11.24 -5.77 -12.19
C ILE A 99 -12.64 -6.16 -11.69
N ASP A 100 -13.62 -5.30 -11.95
CA ASP A 100 -15.03 -5.62 -11.74
C ASP A 100 -15.51 -6.56 -12.86
#